data_AF-A0A804P5U9-F1
#
_entry.id   AF-A0A804P5U9-F1
#
_cell.length_a   1.000
_cell.length_b   1.000
_cell.length_c   1.000
_cell.angle_alpha   90.00
_cell.angle_beta   90.00
_cell.angle_gamma   90.00
#
_symmetry.space_group_name_H-M   'P 1'
#
loop_
_entity.id
_entity.type
_entity.pdbx_description
1 polymer ?
#
loop_
_entity_poly.entity_id
_entity_poly.type
_entity_poly.pdbx_seq_one_letter_code
_entity_poly.pdbx_strand_id
1 'polypeptide(L)'
;MVACMHAAQELGVKLLLPAYLGVDLSPEDLLTGVSFASGATGFDPLTPLVVSVISLEQQLAYFDEYRGKLVDIAGEDETARIIDGALFVVCAGTDDVANTYFTTPFRSAEYDIPSYVELLVGGAEEFLRNVSSRGARKIGFVGMPPVGCVPSQRTLGGGLARACEPKRNEAAQLYNARIQEMVADADRDLATTTVVFLDIYRVLDDLMERGDKYGFSETTRGCCGTGTIEVTGLCDSRF
;
A
#
# COMPACT_ATOMS: atom_id res chain seq x y z
N MET A 1 -4.00 4.08 3.07
CA MET A 1 -4.89 4.32 4.23
C MET A 1 -6.35 4.54 3.80
N VAL A 2 -6.67 5.54 2.97
CA VAL A 2 -8.07 5.83 2.54
C VAL A 2 -8.73 4.69 1.74
N ALA A 3 -7.97 3.99 0.89
CA ALA A 3 -8.49 2.85 0.14
C ALA A 3 -8.90 1.67 1.04
N CYS A 4 -8.12 1.39 2.09
CA CYS A 4 -8.44 0.32 3.05
C CYS A 4 -9.68 0.66 3.90
N MET A 5 -9.89 1.95 4.21
CA MET A 5 -11.09 2.40 4.94
C MET A 5 -12.37 2.14 4.13
N HIS A 6 -12.40 2.53 2.85
CA HIS A 6 -13.56 2.26 1.99
C HIS A 6 -13.77 0.76 1.75
N ALA A 7 -12.69 -0.02 1.59
CA ALA A 7 -12.81 -1.47 1.45
C ALA A 7 -13.48 -2.11 2.68
N ALA A 8 -13.15 -1.67 3.90
CA ALA A 8 -13.80 -2.17 5.11
C ALA A 8 -15.31 -1.85 5.18
N GLN A 9 -15.69 -0.66 4.68
CA GLN A 9 -17.09 -0.25 4.60
C GLN A 9 -17.87 -1.06 3.56
N GLU A 10 -17.34 -1.21 2.36
CA GLU A 10 -17.97 -1.98 1.27
C GLU A 10 -18.13 -3.47 1.62
N LEU A 11 -17.21 -4.02 2.41
CA LEU A 11 -17.29 -5.39 2.92
C LEU A 11 -18.22 -5.52 4.14
N GLY A 12 -18.85 -4.44 4.59
CA GLY A 12 -19.75 -4.44 5.74
C GLY A 12 -19.07 -4.73 7.08
N VAL A 13 -17.74 -4.57 7.15
CA VAL A 13 -16.97 -4.81 8.39
C VAL A 13 -17.14 -3.62 9.33
N LYS A 14 -16.94 -2.40 8.81
CA LYS A 14 -17.12 -1.15 9.56
C LYS A 14 -17.00 0.09 8.68
N LEU A 15 -17.56 1.19 9.18
CA LEU A 15 -17.51 2.49 8.51
C LEU A 15 -16.09 3.03 8.33
N LEU A 16 -15.26 2.92 9.38
CA LEU A 16 -13.88 3.39 9.37
C LEU A 16 -12.99 2.37 10.07
N LEU A 17 -11.91 1.95 9.41
CA LEU A 17 -10.86 1.14 10.01
C LEU A 17 -9.91 2.07 10.79
N PRO A 18 -9.94 2.08 12.14
CA PRO A 18 -9.13 3.01 12.90
C PRO A 18 -7.65 2.66 12.79
N ALA A 19 -6.79 3.67 12.90
CA ALA A 19 -5.35 3.45 13.03
C ALA A 19 -5.06 2.78 14.37
N TYR A 20 -4.12 1.84 14.39
CA TYR A 20 -3.70 1.17 15.61
C TYR A 20 -2.96 2.12 16.57
N LEU A 21 -2.09 2.96 16.01
CA LEU A 21 -1.26 3.87 16.78
C LEU A 21 -1.90 5.24 16.92
N GLY A 22 -1.83 5.82 18.11
CA GLY A 22 -2.25 7.21 18.36
C GLY A 22 -3.77 7.42 18.46
N VAL A 23 -4.54 6.34 18.61
CA VAL A 23 -6.00 6.37 18.79
C VAL A 23 -6.36 5.62 20.07
N ASP A 24 -7.35 6.12 20.80
CA ASP A 24 -7.95 5.39 21.93
C ASP A 24 -8.95 4.38 21.38
N LEU A 25 -8.55 3.10 21.35
CA LEU A 25 -9.30 2.02 20.72
C LEU A 25 -10.17 1.31 21.75
N SER A 26 -11.46 1.20 21.45
CA SER A 26 -12.36 0.37 22.25
C SER A 26 -12.07 -1.12 22.03
N PRO A 27 -12.51 -2.01 22.94
CA PRO A 27 -12.45 -3.44 22.71
C PRO A 27 -13.16 -3.86 21.40
N GLU A 28 -14.25 -3.19 21.03
CA GLU A 28 -14.98 -3.47 19.79
C GLU A 28 -14.17 -3.06 18.54
N ASP A 29 -13.42 -1.95 18.60
CA ASP A 29 -12.50 -1.57 17.52
C ASP A 29 -11.45 -2.66 17.30
N LEU A 30 -10.88 -3.18 18.39
CA LEU A 30 -9.88 -4.24 18.34
C LEU A 30 -10.47 -5.52 17.77
N LEU A 31 -11.63 -5.98 18.24
CA LEU A 31 -12.28 -7.21 17.77
C LEU A 31 -12.68 -7.18 16.29
N THR A 32 -12.89 -5.99 15.72
CA THR A 32 -13.26 -5.81 14.31
C THR A 32 -12.10 -5.43 13.40
N GLY A 33 -10.89 -5.19 13.95
CA GLY A 33 -9.65 -4.95 13.21
C GLY A 33 -9.09 -3.53 13.30
N VAL A 34 -7.87 -3.32 12.84
CA VAL A 34 -7.21 -2.00 12.87
C VAL A 34 -6.29 -1.83 11.66
N SER A 35 -5.85 -0.59 11.41
CA SER A 35 -4.84 -0.28 10.39
C SER A 35 -3.48 -0.03 11.03
N PHE A 36 -2.47 -0.80 10.61
CA PHE A 36 -1.06 -0.57 10.98
C PHE A 36 -0.32 0.31 9.96
N ALA A 37 -0.98 0.68 8.86
CA ALA A 37 -0.35 1.38 7.75
C ALA A 37 0.31 2.70 8.17
N SER A 38 1.51 2.95 7.63
CA SER A 38 2.21 4.23 7.74
C SER A 38 2.45 4.81 6.36
N GLY A 39 2.15 6.10 6.19
CA GLY A 39 2.42 6.79 4.93
C GLY A 39 3.92 6.84 4.64
N ALA A 40 4.29 6.77 3.36
CA ALA A 40 5.67 6.81 2.90
C ALA A 40 6.57 5.61 3.29
N THR A 41 5.95 4.50 3.74
CA THR A 41 6.66 3.23 3.96
C THR A 41 6.73 2.40 2.68
N GLY A 42 7.58 1.38 2.66
CA GLY A 42 7.86 0.60 1.47
C GLY A 42 8.44 -0.79 1.77
N PHE A 43 8.64 -1.57 0.71
CA PHE A 43 9.31 -2.88 0.79
C PHE A 43 10.83 -2.75 0.84
N ASP A 44 11.39 -1.68 0.30
CA ASP A 44 12.79 -1.32 0.42
C ASP A 44 13.06 -0.82 1.86
N PRO A 45 13.97 -1.45 2.62
CA PRO A 45 14.33 -1.02 3.97
C PRO A 45 14.84 0.43 4.05
N LEU A 46 15.34 0.99 2.94
CA LEU A 46 15.79 2.38 2.87
C LEU A 46 14.62 3.36 2.86
N THR A 47 13.49 3.02 2.26
CA THR A 47 12.33 3.91 2.08
C THR A 47 11.84 4.52 3.39
N PRO A 48 11.53 3.74 4.45
CA PRO A 48 11.07 4.32 5.70
C PRO A 48 12.15 5.16 6.41
N LEU A 49 13.43 4.88 6.18
CA LEU A 49 14.55 5.62 6.78
C LEU A 49 14.70 7.02 6.17
N VAL A 50 14.55 7.16 4.85
CA VAL A 50 14.74 8.43 4.13
C VAL A 50 13.78 9.51 4.65
N VAL A 51 12.58 9.13 5.05
CA VAL A 51 11.51 10.04 5.51
C VAL A 51 11.12 9.85 6.97
N SER A 52 11.86 9.03 7.73
CA SER A 52 11.64 8.78 9.16
C SER A 52 10.22 8.33 9.52
N VAL A 53 9.72 7.29 8.84
CA VAL A 53 8.38 6.71 9.07
C VAL A 53 8.45 5.27 9.56
N ILE A 54 7.29 4.69 9.90
CA ILE A 54 7.19 3.35 10.47
C ILE A 54 7.44 2.32 9.37
N SER A 55 8.46 1.47 9.54
CA SER A 55 8.80 0.39 8.61
C SER A 55 7.78 -0.75 8.64
N LEU A 56 7.77 -1.61 7.62
CA LEU A 56 6.93 -2.82 7.61
C LEU A 56 7.25 -3.76 8.79
N GLU A 57 8.50 -3.85 9.22
CA GLU A 57 8.91 -4.61 10.40
C GLU A 57 8.27 -4.05 11.69
N GLN A 58 8.26 -2.73 11.85
CA GLN A 58 7.59 -2.09 12.98
C GLN A 58 6.06 -2.27 12.91
N GLN A 59 5.46 -2.28 11.71
CA GLN A 59 4.05 -2.60 11.54
C GLN A 59 3.73 -4.04 11.96
N LEU A 60 4.61 -5.00 11.69
CA LEU A 60 4.49 -6.37 12.21
C LEU A 60 4.62 -6.43 13.73
N ALA A 61 5.54 -5.66 14.33
CA ALA A 61 5.65 -5.57 15.78
C ALA A 61 4.37 -5.00 16.43
N TYR A 62 3.76 -3.99 15.81
CA TYR A 62 2.46 -3.48 16.26
C TYR A 62 1.32 -4.48 16.08
N PHE A 63 1.36 -5.29 15.03
CA PHE A 63 0.43 -6.41 14.87
C PHE A 63 0.59 -7.44 16.00
N ASP A 64 1.83 -7.76 16.40
CA ASP A 64 2.10 -8.69 17.50
C ASP A 64 1.58 -8.12 18.84
N GLU A 65 1.73 -6.81 19.09
CA GLU A 65 1.13 -6.14 20.26
C GLU A 65 -0.41 -6.16 20.21
N TYR A 66 -0.99 -5.88 19.04
CA TYR A 66 -2.44 -5.95 18.82
C TYR A 66 -2.99 -7.34 19.11
N ARG A 67 -2.31 -8.40 18.67
CA ARG A 67 -2.68 -9.79 18.99
C ARG A 67 -2.71 -10.02 20.50
N GLY A 68 -1.73 -9.50 21.24
CA GLY A 68 -1.73 -9.55 22.71
C GLY A 68 -3.00 -8.94 23.31
N LYS A 69 -3.37 -7.74 22.85
CA LYS A 69 -4.60 -7.06 23.30
C LYS A 69 -5.88 -7.83 22.94
N LEU A 70 -5.91 -8.47 21.76
CA LEU A 70 -7.03 -9.35 21.39
C LEU A 70 -7.16 -10.54 22.35
N VAL A 71 -6.04 -11.18 22.71
CA VAL A 71 -6.05 -12.30 23.65
C VAL A 71 -6.59 -11.87 25.01
N ASP A 72 -6.20 -10.69 25.49
CA ASP A 72 -6.70 -10.14 26.76
C ASP A 72 -8.22 -9.90 26.75
N ILE A 73 -8.81 -9.61 25.59
CA ILE A 73 -10.25 -9.31 25.43
C ILE A 73 -11.07 -10.58 25.19
N ALA A 74 -10.60 -11.46 24.30
CA ALA A 74 -11.40 -12.56 23.73
C ALA A 74 -10.89 -13.95 24.11
N GLY A 75 -9.67 -14.06 24.61
CA GLY A 75 -8.95 -15.32 24.79
C GLY A 75 -8.26 -15.81 23.50
N GLU A 76 -7.42 -16.83 23.67
CA GLU A 76 -6.52 -17.34 22.62
C GLU A 76 -7.27 -17.93 21.42
N ASP A 77 -8.25 -18.81 21.67
CA ASP A 77 -9.00 -19.51 20.62
C ASP A 77 -9.79 -18.54 19.75
N GLU A 78 -10.47 -17.58 20.38
CA GLU A 78 -11.25 -16.58 19.65
C GLU A 78 -10.34 -15.59 18.92
N THR A 79 -9.19 -15.23 19.50
CA THR A 79 -8.17 -14.42 18.80
C THR A 79 -7.66 -15.11 17.54
N ALA A 80 -7.37 -16.42 17.62
CA ALA A 80 -6.98 -17.20 16.47
C ALA A 80 -8.08 -17.21 15.39
N ARG A 81 -9.35 -17.37 15.79
CA ARG A 81 -10.51 -17.32 14.87
C ARG A 81 -10.67 -15.95 14.21
N ILE A 82 -10.47 -14.87 14.96
CA ILE A 82 -10.53 -13.49 14.44
C ILE A 82 -9.44 -13.26 13.40
N ILE A 83 -8.18 -13.61 13.72
CA ILE A 83 -7.03 -13.40 12.82
C ILE A 83 -7.15 -14.27 11.56
N ASP A 84 -7.52 -15.55 11.70
CA ASP A 84 -7.74 -16.47 10.60
C ASP A 84 -8.86 -15.99 9.66
N GLY A 85 -9.93 -15.45 10.24
CA GLY A 85 -11.08 -14.93 9.51
C GLY A 85 -10.85 -13.58 8.82
N ALA A 86 -9.87 -12.79 9.28
CA ALA A 86 -9.62 -11.42 8.85
C ALA A 86 -9.04 -11.32 7.43
N LEU A 87 -9.31 -10.19 6.77
CA LEU A 87 -8.69 -9.81 5.51
C LEU A 87 -7.51 -8.87 5.78
N PHE A 88 -6.31 -9.29 5.37
CA PHE A 88 -5.09 -8.50 5.42
C PHE A 88 -4.89 -7.82 4.07
N VAL A 89 -4.82 -6.50 4.05
CA VAL A 89 -4.58 -5.73 2.82
C VAL A 89 -3.20 -5.07 2.90
N VAL A 90 -2.30 -5.50 2.03
CA VAL A 90 -0.93 -4.98 1.93
C VAL A 90 -0.87 -3.98 0.78
N CYS A 91 -0.52 -2.75 1.10
CA CYS A 91 -0.39 -1.65 0.15
C CYS A 91 0.93 -0.93 0.40
N ALA A 92 1.98 -1.35 -0.30
CA ALA A 92 3.33 -0.80 -0.26
C ALA A 92 3.96 -0.92 -1.66
N GLY A 93 5.18 -0.43 -1.88
CA GLY A 93 5.84 -0.45 -3.20
C GLY A 93 5.86 0.92 -3.88
N THR A 94 4.78 1.71 -3.73
CA THR A 94 4.64 2.96 -4.49
C THR A 94 5.66 4.02 -4.06
N ASP A 95 5.89 4.17 -2.75
CA ASP A 95 6.87 5.13 -2.23
C ASP A 95 8.31 4.67 -2.48
N ASP A 96 8.55 3.37 -2.59
CA ASP A 96 9.83 2.79 -3.02
C ASP A 96 10.20 3.30 -4.42
N VAL A 97 9.28 3.14 -5.37
CA VAL A 97 9.50 3.58 -6.75
C VAL A 97 9.47 5.11 -6.86
N ALA A 98 8.39 5.76 -6.42
CA ALA A 98 8.19 7.20 -6.62
C ALA A 98 9.23 8.06 -5.91
N ASN A 99 9.52 7.76 -4.65
CA ASN A 99 10.34 8.63 -3.81
C ASN A 99 11.75 8.08 -3.69
N THR A 100 11.92 6.78 -3.43
CA THR A 100 13.25 6.24 -3.14
C THR A 100 14.08 6.06 -4.40
N TYR A 101 13.57 5.34 -5.40
CA TYR A 101 14.32 5.03 -6.62
C TYR A 101 14.46 6.23 -7.57
N PHE A 102 13.35 6.93 -7.86
CA PHE A 102 13.35 8.00 -8.86
C PHE A 102 13.66 9.39 -8.32
N THR A 103 13.48 9.65 -7.02
CA THR A 103 13.68 10.99 -6.44
C THR A 103 14.97 11.10 -5.62
N THR A 104 15.57 9.96 -5.21
CA THR A 104 16.91 9.94 -4.59
C THR A 104 17.94 9.22 -5.45
N PRO A 105 19.24 9.56 -5.36
CA PRO A 105 20.27 8.89 -6.14
C PRO A 105 20.71 7.54 -5.53
N PHE A 106 20.24 7.19 -4.33
CA PHE A 106 20.79 6.07 -3.55
C PHE A 106 20.56 4.72 -4.22
N ARG A 107 19.34 4.46 -4.71
CA ARG A 107 18.99 3.17 -5.33
C ARG A 107 19.28 3.13 -6.83
N SER A 108 19.05 4.22 -7.55
CA SER A 108 19.29 4.29 -8.99
C SER A 108 20.78 4.22 -9.38
N ALA A 109 21.69 4.45 -8.43
CA ALA A 109 23.13 4.22 -8.63
C ALA A 109 23.55 2.75 -8.48
N GLU A 110 22.75 1.94 -7.79
CA GLU A 110 23.07 0.53 -7.46
C GLU A 110 22.24 -0.47 -8.27
N TYR A 111 21.01 -0.11 -8.62
CA TYR A 111 20.03 -0.96 -9.28
C TYR A 111 19.55 -0.32 -10.58
N ASP A 112 19.39 -1.15 -11.62
CA ASP A 112 18.48 -0.83 -12.71
C ASP A 112 17.03 -1.15 -12.30
N ILE A 113 16.05 -0.77 -13.13
CA ILE A 113 14.63 -0.94 -12.80
C ILE A 113 14.28 -2.43 -12.54
N PRO A 114 14.67 -3.39 -13.41
CA PRO A 114 14.37 -4.79 -13.14
C PRO A 114 14.98 -5.30 -11.84
N SER A 115 16.26 -5.06 -11.58
CA SER A 115 16.91 -5.51 -10.33
C SER A 115 16.33 -4.82 -9.09
N TYR A 116 15.89 -3.57 -9.20
CA TYR A 116 15.19 -2.91 -8.10
C TYR A 116 13.82 -3.53 -7.84
N VAL A 117 13.06 -3.87 -8.88
CA VAL A 117 11.78 -4.58 -8.72
C VAL A 117 11.99 -5.92 -8.02
N GLU A 118 13.04 -6.68 -8.34
CA GLU A 118 13.35 -7.92 -7.64
C GLU A 118 13.61 -7.70 -6.13
N LEU A 119 14.29 -6.60 -5.75
CA LEU A 119 14.46 -6.23 -4.35
C LEU A 119 13.11 -6.02 -3.66
N LEU A 120 12.19 -5.29 -4.30
CA LEU A 120 10.86 -5.01 -3.74
C LEU A 120 10.01 -6.29 -3.62
N VAL A 121 10.07 -7.17 -4.61
CA VAL A 121 9.34 -8.44 -4.60
C VAL A 121 9.89 -9.36 -3.51
N GLY A 122 11.21 -9.41 -3.30
CA GLY A 122 11.81 -10.14 -2.18
C GLY A 122 11.32 -9.65 -0.82
N GLY A 123 11.20 -8.32 -0.65
CA GLY A 123 10.61 -7.73 0.56
C GLY A 123 9.12 -8.05 0.72
N ALA A 124 8.35 -8.07 -0.37
CA ALA A 124 6.94 -8.45 -0.37
C ALA A 124 6.73 -9.93 0.01
N GLU A 125 7.57 -10.83 -0.52
CA GLU A 125 7.58 -12.24 -0.17
C GLU A 125 7.92 -12.47 1.30
N GLU A 126 8.92 -11.78 1.82
CA GLU A 126 9.29 -11.85 3.23
C GLU A 126 8.14 -11.37 4.12
N PHE A 127 7.50 -10.26 3.74
CA PHE A 127 6.33 -9.76 4.45
C PHE A 127 5.18 -10.77 4.44
N LEU A 128 4.89 -11.37 3.27
CA LEU A 128 3.88 -12.42 3.12
C LEU A 128 4.15 -13.60 4.05
N ARG A 129 5.38 -14.12 4.08
CA ARG A 129 5.78 -15.21 4.99
C ARG A 129 5.55 -14.82 6.45
N ASN A 130 5.92 -13.59 6.82
CA ASN A 130 5.78 -13.09 8.19
C ASN A 130 4.33 -12.93 8.66
N VAL A 131 3.42 -12.44 7.81
CA VAL A 131 2.00 -12.35 8.19
C VAL A 131 1.32 -13.72 8.17
N SER A 132 1.69 -14.59 7.24
CA SER A 132 1.16 -15.96 7.15
C SER A 132 1.55 -16.79 8.38
N SER A 133 2.81 -16.69 8.84
CA SER A 133 3.27 -17.37 10.07
C SER A 133 2.57 -16.85 11.33
N ARG A 134 1.98 -15.65 11.28
CA ARG A 134 1.22 -15.03 12.36
C ARG A 134 -0.28 -15.32 12.32
N GLY A 135 -0.73 -16.17 11.40
CA GLY A 135 -2.11 -16.62 11.32
C GLY A 135 -2.94 -15.99 10.20
N ALA A 136 -2.40 -15.02 9.44
CA ALA A 136 -3.13 -14.45 8.32
C ALA A 136 -3.41 -15.52 7.26
N ARG A 137 -4.69 -15.66 6.84
CA ARG A 137 -5.10 -16.61 5.80
C ARG A 137 -5.69 -15.98 4.55
N LYS A 138 -6.14 -14.73 4.62
CA LYS A 138 -6.69 -14.00 3.47
C LYS A 138 -5.88 -12.73 3.28
N ILE A 139 -5.07 -12.68 2.24
CA ILE A 139 -4.09 -11.61 2.03
C ILE A 139 -4.28 -11.02 0.63
N GLY A 140 -4.53 -9.72 0.55
CA GLY A 140 -4.60 -8.98 -0.71
C GLY A 140 -3.40 -8.05 -0.87
N PHE A 141 -2.62 -8.23 -1.94
CA PHE A 141 -1.58 -7.27 -2.35
C PHE A 141 -2.17 -6.26 -3.33
N VAL A 142 -2.16 -4.99 -2.96
CA VAL A 142 -2.60 -3.89 -3.82
C VAL A 142 -1.52 -3.58 -4.84
N GLY A 143 -1.89 -3.59 -6.12
CA GLY A 143 -0.99 -3.22 -7.20
C GLY A 143 -0.54 -1.75 -7.12
N MET A 144 0.61 -1.46 -7.70
CA MET A 144 1.07 -0.09 -7.89
C MET A 144 0.18 0.61 -8.93
N PRO A 145 -0.24 1.86 -8.69
CA PRO A 145 -0.96 2.65 -9.68
C PRO A 145 -0.02 3.08 -10.83
N PRO A 146 -0.53 3.78 -11.86
CA PRO A 146 0.32 4.46 -12.86
C PRO A 146 1.14 5.57 -12.20
N VAL A 147 2.24 5.20 -11.52
CA VAL A 147 2.94 6.08 -10.59
C VAL A 147 3.59 7.27 -11.30
N GLY A 148 3.96 7.13 -12.58
CA GLY A 148 4.43 8.24 -13.41
C GLY A 148 3.37 9.30 -13.67
N CYS A 149 2.10 8.98 -13.47
CA CYS A 149 0.96 9.88 -13.69
C CYS A 149 0.50 10.62 -12.43
N VAL A 150 1.00 10.31 -11.24
CA VAL A 150 0.60 11.06 -10.04
C VAL A 150 1.15 12.50 -10.10
N PRO A 151 0.48 13.50 -9.49
CA PRO A 151 0.80 14.91 -9.70
C PRO A 151 2.27 15.29 -9.45
N SER A 152 2.87 14.79 -8.37
CA SER A 152 4.29 15.03 -8.03
C SER A 152 5.22 14.46 -9.08
N GLN A 153 4.94 13.25 -9.57
CA GLN A 153 5.80 12.58 -10.56
C GLN A 153 5.66 13.24 -11.94
N ARG A 154 4.47 13.69 -12.32
CA ARG A 154 4.29 14.56 -13.51
C ARG A 154 5.16 15.81 -13.42
N THR A 155 5.19 16.45 -12.26
CA THR A 155 5.99 17.67 -12.05
C THR A 155 7.50 17.39 -12.09
N LEU A 156 7.95 16.29 -11.49
CA LEU A 156 9.38 15.97 -11.36
C LEU A 156 9.98 15.30 -12.61
N GLY A 157 9.18 14.60 -13.42
CA GLY A 157 9.68 13.80 -14.55
C GLY A 157 8.92 13.97 -15.86
N GLY A 158 7.73 14.56 -15.86
CA GLY A 158 6.89 14.74 -17.04
C GLY A 158 7.29 15.88 -17.99
N GLY A 159 8.44 16.49 -17.75
CA GLY A 159 8.92 17.66 -18.49
C GLY A 159 8.01 18.89 -18.33
N LEU A 160 8.18 19.88 -19.22
CA LEU A 160 7.41 21.13 -19.19
C LEU A 160 5.89 20.89 -19.34
N ALA A 161 5.50 19.80 -20.02
CA ALA A 161 4.11 19.44 -20.24
C ALA A 161 3.45 18.77 -19.03
N ARG A 162 4.21 18.41 -17.98
CA ARG A 162 3.72 17.60 -16.84
C ARG A 162 2.98 16.33 -17.30
N ALA A 163 3.50 15.69 -18.35
CA ALA A 163 2.98 14.41 -18.84
C ALA A 163 3.24 13.28 -17.82
N CYS A 164 2.56 12.14 -17.97
CA CYS A 164 2.97 10.94 -17.24
C CYS A 164 4.41 10.57 -17.64
N GLU A 165 5.26 10.26 -16.67
CA GLU A 165 6.63 9.86 -16.95
C GLU A 165 6.69 8.35 -17.30
N PRO A 166 7.14 7.97 -18.51
CA PRO A 166 7.06 6.58 -18.97
C PRO A 166 7.88 5.57 -18.15
N LYS A 167 9.11 5.92 -17.73
CA LYS A 167 9.98 4.97 -17.00
C LYS A 167 9.42 4.61 -15.63
N ARG A 168 8.76 5.55 -14.97
CA ARG A 168 8.04 5.33 -13.71
C ARG A 168 6.87 4.37 -13.90
N ASN A 169 6.10 4.53 -14.98
CA ASN A 169 5.01 3.61 -15.29
C ASN A 169 5.53 2.21 -15.69
N GLU A 170 6.63 2.13 -16.42
CA GLU A 170 7.31 0.86 -16.73
C GLU A 170 7.71 0.11 -15.45
N ALA A 171 8.32 0.81 -14.48
CA ALA A 171 8.66 0.24 -13.18
C ALA A 171 7.41 -0.27 -12.42
N ALA A 172 6.32 0.50 -12.42
CA ALA A 172 5.07 0.10 -11.78
C ALA A 172 4.43 -1.14 -12.43
N GLN A 173 4.43 -1.20 -13.76
CA GLN A 173 3.90 -2.35 -14.50
C GLN A 173 4.76 -3.60 -14.28
N LEU A 174 6.09 -3.46 -14.29
CA LEU A 174 7.00 -4.56 -14.01
C LEU A 174 6.83 -5.08 -12.58
N TYR A 175 6.74 -4.19 -11.60
CA TYR A 175 6.42 -4.54 -10.22
C TYR A 175 5.10 -5.32 -10.12
N ASN A 176 4.03 -4.83 -10.76
CA ASN A 176 2.73 -5.50 -10.75
C ASN A 176 2.76 -6.88 -11.40
N ALA A 177 3.53 -7.06 -12.48
CA ALA A 177 3.70 -8.37 -13.10
C ALA A 177 4.41 -9.34 -12.14
N ARG A 178 5.50 -8.90 -11.50
CA ARG A 178 6.27 -9.76 -10.60
C ARG A 178 5.55 -10.08 -9.28
N ILE A 179 4.73 -9.17 -8.76
CA ILE A 179 3.84 -9.48 -7.63
C ILE A 179 2.78 -10.50 -8.03
N GLN A 180 2.21 -10.45 -9.23
CA GLN A 180 1.25 -11.47 -9.68
C GLN A 180 1.91 -12.86 -9.77
N GLU A 181 3.16 -12.92 -10.24
CA GLU A 181 3.95 -14.16 -10.25
C GLU A 181 4.19 -14.67 -8.82
N MET A 182 4.61 -13.78 -7.90
CA MET A 182 4.74 -14.10 -6.48
C MET A 182 3.44 -14.64 -5.86
N VAL A 183 2.30 -14.03 -6.18
CA VAL A 183 0.98 -14.49 -5.70
C VAL A 183 0.65 -15.88 -6.25
N ALA A 184 0.92 -16.13 -7.54
CA ALA A 184 0.70 -17.43 -8.16
C ALA A 184 1.61 -18.53 -7.57
N ASP A 185 2.81 -18.15 -7.11
CA ASP A 185 3.75 -19.05 -6.45
C ASP A 185 3.32 -19.34 -5.00
N ALA A 186 2.86 -18.31 -4.28
CA ALA A 186 2.33 -18.45 -2.93
C ALA A 186 1.11 -19.37 -2.84
N ASP A 187 0.23 -19.38 -3.85
CA ASP A 187 -0.94 -20.28 -3.91
C ASP A 187 -0.52 -21.76 -3.95
N ARG A 188 0.69 -22.06 -4.42
CA ARG A 188 1.24 -23.42 -4.44
C ARG A 188 1.94 -23.79 -3.14
N ASP A 189 2.60 -22.83 -2.50
CA ASP A 189 3.46 -23.07 -1.34
C ASP A 189 2.72 -22.94 0.01
N LEU A 190 1.66 -22.13 0.07
CA LEU A 190 0.92 -21.82 1.29
C LEU A 190 -0.48 -22.43 1.27
N ALA A 191 -0.56 -23.76 1.47
CA ALA A 191 -1.80 -24.54 1.32
C ALA A 191 -3.03 -24.04 2.11
N THR A 192 -2.84 -23.25 3.17
CA THR A 192 -3.93 -22.70 4.00
C THR A 192 -4.19 -21.21 3.78
N THR A 193 -3.40 -20.53 2.95
CA THR A 193 -3.43 -19.08 2.82
C THR A 193 -3.81 -18.69 1.40
N THR A 194 -4.97 -18.04 1.26
CA THR A 194 -5.38 -17.41 0.01
C THR A 194 -4.69 -16.07 -0.13
N VAL A 195 -3.91 -15.93 -1.20
CA VAL A 195 -3.26 -14.67 -1.58
C VAL A 195 -3.89 -14.19 -2.90
N VAL A 196 -4.23 -12.91 -2.98
CA VAL A 196 -4.79 -12.29 -4.19
C VAL A 196 -4.05 -11.02 -4.57
N PHE A 197 -3.96 -10.76 -5.87
CA PHE A 197 -3.50 -9.48 -6.40
C PHE A 197 -4.70 -8.59 -6.71
N LEU A 198 -4.67 -7.35 -6.21
CA LEU A 198 -5.71 -6.35 -6.42
C LEU A 198 -5.21 -5.36 -7.49
N ASP A 199 -5.57 -5.62 -8.75
CA ASP A 199 -5.20 -4.76 -9.88
C ASP A 199 -5.96 -3.43 -9.84
N ILE A 200 -5.30 -2.39 -9.34
CA ILE A 200 -5.80 -1.02 -9.41
C ILE A 200 -5.24 -0.24 -10.59
N TYR A 201 -4.20 -0.76 -11.27
CA TYR A 201 -3.48 -0.01 -12.30
C TYR A 201 -4.44 0.37 -13.41
N ARG A 202 -5.18 -0.60 -13.96
CA ARG A 202 -6.08 -0.38 -15.10
C ARG A 202 -7.21 0.59 -14.79
N VAL A 203 -7.80 0.49 -13.59
CA VAL A 203 -8.93 1.34 -13.20
C VAL A 203 -8.46 2.78 -13.02
N LEU A 204 -7.28 2.97 -12.42
CA LEU A 204 -6.73 4.30 -12.19
C LEU A 204 -6.17 4.92 -13.48
N ASP A 205 -5.56 4.13 -14.35
CA ASP A 205 -5.14 4.57 -15.68
C ASP A 205 -6.35 5.08 -16.48
N ASP A 206 -7.45 4.32 -16.46
CA ASP A 206 -8.70 4.72 -17.11
C ASP A 206 -9.28 6.02 -16.56
N LEU A 207 -9.27 6.16 -15.23
CA LEU A 207 -9.74 7.37 -14.56
C LEU A 207 -8.86 8.57 -14.91
N MET A 208 -7.54 8.39 -15.00
CA MET A 208 -6.61 9.47 -15.31
C MET A 208 -6.75 9.94 -16.77
N GLU A 209 -6.95 9.02 -17.71
CA GLU A 209 -7.13 9.33 -19.14
C GLU A 209 -8.54 9.82 -19.47
N ARG A 210 -9.57 9.27 -18.81
CA ARG A 210 -11.00 9.51 -19.09
C ARG A 210 -11.75 10.02 -17.86
N GLY A 211 -11.18 11.01 -17.18
CA GLY A 211 -11.73 11.54 -15.92
C GLY A 211 -13.19 12.01 -16.03
N ASP A 212 -13.58 12.55 -17.18
CA ASP A 212 -14.93 13.01 -17.49
C ASP A 212 -15.98 11.90 -17.38
N LYS A 213 -15.63 10.68 -17.81
CA LYS A 213 -16.47 9.47 -17.65
C LYS A 213 -16.77 9.17 -16.18
N TYR A 214 -15.87 9.55 -15.28
CA TYR A 214 -15.98 9.36 -13.84
C TYR A 214 -16.44 10.62 -13.09
N GLY A 215 -16.73 11.71 -13.80
CA GLY A 215 -17.17 12.98 -13.22
C GLY A 215 -16.05 13.93 -12.78
N PHE A 216 -14.79 13.62 -13.09
CA PHE A 216 -13.64 14.49 -12.80
C PHE A 216 -13.38 15.47 -13.95
N SER A 217 -13.18 16.74 -13.60
CA SER A 217 -12.77 17.80 -14.54
C SER A 217 -11.26 18.03 -14.56
N GLU A 218 -10.54 17.54 -13.55
CA GLU A 218 -9.08 17.65 -13.41
C GLU A 218 -8.53 16.31 -12.88
N THR A 219 -7.56 15.75 -13.60
CA THR A 219 -6.93 14.44 -13.27
C THR A 219 -5.41 14.53 -13.13
N THR A 220 -4.83 15.72 -13.31
CA THR A 220 -3.38 15.95 -13.38
C THR A 220 -2.82 16.75 -12.20
N ARG A 221 -3.71 17.25 -11.34
CA ARG A 221 -3.36 18.01 -10.12
C ARG A 221 -4.02 17.39 -8.90
N GLY A 222 -3.34 17.47 -7.76
CA GLY A 222 -3.92 17.15 -6.46
C GLY A 222 -4.80 18.28 -5.94
N CYS A 223 -5.68 17.97 -4.98
CA CYS A 223 -6.57 18.95 -4.37
C CYS A 223 -5.89 19.84 -3.31
N CYS A 224 -4.67 19.47 -2.88
CA CYS A 224 -3.92 20.13 -1.80
C CYS A 224 -2.81 21.04 -2.33
N GLY A 225 -2.59 22.17 -1.66
CA GLY A 225 -1.55 23.13 -2.01
C GLY A 225 -1.72 23.66 -3.43
N THR A 226 -0.65 23.66 -4.23
CA THR A 226 -0.74 23.99 -5.66
C THR A 226 -1.26 22.83 -6.51
N GLY A 227 -1.43 21.65 -5.92
CA GLY A 227 -1.80 20.43 -6.60
C GLY A 227 -0.68 19.84 -7.46
N THR A 228 0.56 20.30 -7.31
CA THR A 228 1.66 19.87 -8.20
C THR A 228 2.65 18.93 -7.52
N ILE A 229 2.91 19.10 -6.22
CA ILE A 229 3.83 18.26 -5.44
C ILE A 229 3.24 17.95 -4.05
N GLU A 230 2.49 18.89 -3.50
CA GLU A 230 2.01 18.89 -2.13
C GLU A 230 0.99 17.78 -1.89
N VAL A 231 1.22 17.05 -0.80
CA VAL A 231 0.40 15.89 -0.41
C VAL A 231 -0.49 16.19 0.81
N THR A 232 -0.24 17.30 1.51
CA THR A 232 -1.00 17.72 2.69
C THR A 232 -1.14 19.25 2.76
N GLY A 233 -2.16 19.71 3.49
CA GLY A 233 -2.40 21.13 3.77
C GLY A 233 -3.02 21.90 2.60
N LEU A 234 -3.79 22.95 2.92
CA LEU A 234 -4.50 23.78 1.93
C LEU A 234 -5.32 22.96 0.93
N CYS A 235 -5.87 21.82 1.37
CA CYS A 235 -6.72 20.98 0.54
C CYS A 235 -8.05 21.69 0.29
N ASP A 236 -8.39 21.86 -0.98
CA ASP A 236 -9.66 22.40 -1.43
C ASP A 236 -10.67 21.28 -1.61
N SER A 237 -11.87 21.44 -1.05
CA SER A 237 -12.97 20.48 -1.18
C SER A 237 -13.74 20.60 -2.50
N ARG A 238 -13.32 21.49 -3.41
CA ARG A 238 -14.01 21.78 -4.68
C ARG A 238 -13.64 20.87 -5.85
N PHE A 239 -12.82 19.84 -5.61
CA PHE A 239 -12.46 18.83 -6.61
C PHE A 239 -13.10 17.48 -6.26
#